data_AF-A0A0C9ZBZ3-F1
#
_entry.id   AF-A0A0C9ZBZ3-F1
#
_cell.length_a   1.000
_cell.length_b   1.000
_cell.length_c   1.000
_cell.angle_alpha   90.00
_cell.angle_beta   90.00
_cell.angle_gamma   90.00
#
_symmetry.space_group_name_H-M   'P 1'
#
loop_
_entity.id
_entity.type
_entity.pdbx_description
1 polymer ?
#
loop_
_entity_poly.entity_id
_entity_poly.type
_entity_poly.pdbx_seq_one_letter_code
_entity_poly.pdbx_strand_id
1 'polypeptide(L)'
;FALGVVSFGVWPTYLSVWAFVVALFIPFTYVIPFEMIQAMTNQQVGLKELIRDFGYVLPGRPIAMMMLKTWGYTMTPALTFAANFKLGHYMKIPPRKML
;
A
#
# COMPACT_ATOMS: atom_id res chain seq x y z
N PHE A 1 -9.09 -10.00 3.34
CA PHE A 1 -9.97 -10.05 2.15
C PHE A 1 -11.43 -10.31 2.52
N ALA A 2 -11.77 -11.48 3.12
CA ALA A 2 -13.15 -11.84 3.47
C ALA A 2 -13.87 -10.78 4.33
N LEU A 3 -13.23 -10.30 5.40
CA LEU A 3 -13.79 -9.25 6.25
C LEU A 3 -14.04 -7.93 5.50
N GLY A 4 -13.24 -7.62 4.47
CA GLY A 4 -13.41 -6.42 3.63
C GLY A 4 -14.61 -6.54 2.69
N VAL A 5 -14.85 -7.74 2.14
CA VAL A 5 -16.03 -8.00 1.30
C VAL A 5 -17.32 -7.92 2.13
N VAL A 6 -17.29 -8.42 3.37
CA VAL A 6 -18.42 -8.33 4.30
C VAL A 6 -18.73 -6.87 4.68
N SER A 7 -17.73 -6.01 4.89
CA SER A 7 -17.98 -4.61 5.22
C SER A 7 -18.66 -3.82 4.09
N PHE A 8 -18.42 -4.16 2.82
CA PHE A 8 -19.17 -3.55 1.69
C PHE A 8 -20.62 -4.04 1.59
N GLY A 9 -20.93 -5.22 2.12
CA GLY A 9 -22.29 -5.76 2.17
C GLY A 9 -23.11 -5.22 3.35
N VAL A 10 -22.45 -4.92 4.48
CA VAL A 10 -23.11 -4.43 5.71
C VAL A 10 -23.29 -2.91 5.72
N TRP A 11 -22.40 -2.16 5.07
CA TRP A 11 -22.41 -0.69 5.09
C TRP A 11 -22.54 -0.08 3.69
N PRO A 12 -23.30 1.03 3.51
CA PRO A 12 -23.43 1.72 2.23
C PRO A 12 -22.15 2.53 1.91
N THR A 13 -21.07 1.82 1.57
CA THR A 13 -19.75 2.40 1.31
C THR A 13 -19.55 2.86 -0.14
N TYR A 14 -20.54 2.66 -1.01
CA TYR A 14 -20.50 3.08 -2.43
C TYR A 14 -19.28 2.60 -3.24
N LEU A 15 -18.51 1.67 -2.68
CA LEU A 15 -17.25 1.13 -3.20
C LEU A 15 -17.55 -0.25 -3.78
N SER A 16 -17.24 -0.45 -5.05
CA SER A 16 -17.48 -1.72 -5.75
C SER A 16 -16.46 -2.78 -5.33
N VAL A 17 -16.88 -4.04 -5.23
CA VAL A 17 -15.98 -5.16 -4.87
C VAL A 17 -14.83 -5.28 -5.86
N TRP A 18 -15.06 -4.99 -7.14
CA TRP A 18 -14.01 -4.93 -8.15
C TRP A 18 -12.94 -3.86 -7.86
N ALA A 19 -13.33 -2.66 -7.41
CA ALA A 19 -12.38 -1.62 -7.04
C ALA A 19 -11.54 -2.02 -5.83
N PHE A 20 -12.10 -2.80 -4.90
CA PHE A 20 -11.37 -3.33 -3.75
C PHE A 20 -10.30 -4.35 -4.13
N VAL A 21 -10.59 -5.26 -5.08
CA VAL A 21 -9.59 -6.23 -5.57
C VAL A 21 -8.44 -5.50 -6.27
N VAL A 22 -8.77 -4.52 -7.11
CA VAL A 22 -7.77 -3.70 -7.83
C VAL A 22 -6.89 -2.93 -6.83
N ALA A 23 -7.48 -2.32 -5.81
CA ALA A 23 -6.76 -1.61 -4.76
C ALA A 23 -5.80 -2.48 -3.93
N LEU A 24 -5.99 -3.80 -3.91
CA LEU A 24 -5.07 -4.75 -3.27
C LEU A 24 -3.97 -5.22 -4.23
N PHE A 25 -4.25 -5.35 -5.52
CA PHE A 25 -3.28 -5.89 -6.49
C PHE A 25 -2.20 -4.87 -6.87
N ILE A 26 -2.57 -3.60 -6.97
CA ILE A 26 -1.67 -2.49 -7.29
C ILE A 26 -0.53 -2.34 -6.27
N PRO A 27 -0.79 -2.23 -4.95
CA PRO A 27 0.30 -2.12 -3.99
C PRO A 27 1.24 -3.33 -4.07
N PHE A 28 0.75 -4.53 -4.40
CA PHE A 28 1.60 -5.70 -4.60
C PHE A 28 2.63 -5.54 -5.73
N THR A 29 2.25 -4.95 -6.87
CA THR A 29 3.18 -4.76 -8.00
C THR A 29 4.09 -3.55 -7.80
N TYR A 30 3.57 -2.46 -7.23
CA TYR A 30 4.32 -1.23 -7.04
C TYR A 30 5.24 -1.24 -5.81
N VAL A 31 5.10 -2.20 -4.89
CA VAL A 31 6.05 -2.36 -3.76
C VAL A 31 7.46 -2.47 -4.31
N ILE A 32 7.73 -3.41 -5.23
CA ILE A 32 9.09 -3.70 -5.73
C ILE A 32 9.84 -2.44 -6.23
N PRO A 33 9.31 -1.64 -7.19
CA PRO A 33 10.03 -0.46 -7.67
C PRO A 33 10.13 0.65 -6.61
N PHE A 34 9.12 0.82 -5.75
CA PHE A 34 9.17 1.84 -4.70
C PHE A 34 10.21 1.52 -3.62
N GLU A 35 10.32 0.25 -3.23
CA GLU A 35 11.37 -0.22 -2.32
C GLU A 35 12.77 0.05 -2.91
N MET A 36 12.97 -0.20 -4.21
CA MET A 36 14.25 0.05 -4.87
C MET A 36 14.63 1.53 -4.87
N ILE A 37 13.68 2.42 -5.17
CA ILE A 37 13.92 3.87 -5.16
C ILE A 37 14.24 4.32 -3.73
N GLN A 38 13.43 3.94 -2.74
CA GLN A 38 13.67 4.28 -1.34
C GLN A 38 15.01 3.73 -0.83
N ALA A 39 15.41 2.54 -1.26
CA ALA A 39 16.70 1.96 -0.92
C ALA A 39 17.88 2.77 -1.48
N MET A 40 17.76 3.33 -2.68
CA MET A 40 18.83 4.13 -3.32
C MET A 40 18.87 5.58 -2.84
N THR A 41 17.75 6.30 -2.86
CA THR A 41 17.71 7.74 -2.53
C THR A 41 17.50 8.03 -1.04
N ASN A 42 17.14 7.02 -0.23
CA ASN A 42 16.80 7.19 1.18
C ASN A 42 15.65 8.18 1.44
N GLN A 43 14.89 8.53 0.40
CA GLN A 43 13.69 9.36 0.51
C GLN A 43 12.48 8.44 0.52
N GLN A 44 11.58 8.65 1.48
CA GLN A 44 10.26 8.03 1.45
C GLN A 44 9.51 8.61 0.26
N VAL A 45 9.37 7.82 -0.80
CA VAL A 45 8.55 8.20 -1.95
C VAL A 45 7.12 8.31 -1.45
N GLY A 46 6.50 9.46 -1.72
CA GLY A 46 5.14 9.73 -1.28
C GLY A 46 4.17 8.70 -1.84
N LEU A 47 3.69 7.79 -0.99
CA LEU A 47 2.49 6.95 -1.23
C LEU A 47 1.27 7.78 -1.68
N LYS A 48 1.34 9.10 -1.48
CA LYS A 48 0.36 10.12 -1.88
C LYS A 48 0.19 10.23 -3.40
N GLU A 49 1.23 10.00 -4.21
CA GLU A 49 1.15 10.09 -5.68
C GLU A 49 0.31 8.95 -6.29
N LEU A 50 0.56 7.69 -5.91
CA LEU A 50 -0.17 6.52 -6.43
C LEU A 50 -1.68 6.63 -6.18
N ILE A 51 -2.07 7.13 -5.03
CA ILE A 51 -3.48 7.24 -4.63
C ILE A 51 -4.20 8.37 -5.39
N ARG A 52 -3.48 9.40 -5.83
CA ARG A 52 -4.05 10.49 -6.64
C ARG A 52 -4.52 9.98 -7.99
N ASP A 53 -3.75 9.09 -8.62
CA ASP A 53 -4.05 8.58 -9.96
C ASP A 53 -5.29 7.66 -9.98
N PHE A 54 -5.65 7.02 -8.87
CA PHE A 54 -6.90 6.24 -8.76
C PHE A 54 -8.11 7.07 -8.32
N GLY A 55 -7.92 8.31 -7.87
CA GLY A 55 -9.00 9.28 -7.64
C GLY A 55 -9.82 9.56 -8.90
N TYR A 56 -9.24 9.34 -10.09
CA TYR A 56 -9.92 9.47 -11.38
C TYR A 56 -10.89 8.32 -11.68
N VAL A 57 -10.80 7.17 -10.99
CA VAL A 57 -11.66 6.01 -11.26
C VAL A 57 -13.05 6.16 -10.63
N LEU A 58 -13.21 6.96 -9.57
CA LEU A 58 -14.51 7.29 -8.97
C LEU A 58 -14.65 8.80 -8.69
N PRO A 59 -14.85 9.63 -9.73
CA PRO A 59 -15.11 11.05 -9.54
C PRO A 59 -16.42 11.25 -8.76
N GLY A 60 -16.39 12.09 -7.72
CA GLY A 60 -17.58 12.51 -6.97
C GLY A 60 -17.95 11.66 -5.75
N ARG A 61 -17.16 10.65 -5.36
CA ARG A 61 -17.40 9.84 -4.15
C ARG A 61 -16.23 9.93 -3.15
N PRO A 62 -16.20 10.94 -2.25
CA PRO A 62 -15.07 11.18 -1.35
C PRO A 62 -14.84 10.04 -0.33
N ILE A 63 -15.91 9.41 0.16
CA ILE A 63 -15.82 8.28 1.10
C ILE A 63 -15.15 7.07 0.44
N ALA A 64 -15.53 6.76 -0.79
CA ALA A 64 -14.93 5.66 -1.55
C ALA A 64 -13.45 5.93 -1.87
N MET A 65 -13.11 7.19 -2.20
CA MET A 65 -11.73 7.61 -2.46
C MET A 65 -10.84 7.48 -1.21
N MET A 66 -11.35 7.91 -0.04
CA MET A 66 -10.62 7.78 1.22
C MET A 66 -10.39 6.31 1.60
N MET A 67 -11.37 5.44 1.38
CA MET A 67 -11.22 4.01 1.63
C MET A 67 -10.18 3.37 0.71
N LEU A 68 -10.24 3.64 -0.61
CA LEU A 68 -9.23 3.16 -1.56
C LEU A 68 -7.82 3.63 -1.19
N LYS A 69 -7.69 4.89 -0.74
CA LYS A 69 -6.45 5.45 -0.21
C LYS A 69 -5.91 4.63 0.96
N THR A 70 -6.74 4.33 1.96
CA THR A 70 -6.33 3.56 3.13
C THR A 70 -5.88 2.14 2.77
N TRP A 71 -6.55 1.48 1.82
CA TRP A 71 -6.14 0.16 1.33
C TRP A 71 -4.82 0.20 0.55
N GLY A 72 -4.56 1.27 -0.22
CA GLY A 72 -3.28 1.49 -0.89
C GLY A 72 -2.11 1.72 0.09
N TYR A 73 -2.36 2.24 1.29
CA TYR A 73 -1.34 2.43 2.33
C TYR A 73 -0.82 1.13 2.96
N THR A 74 -1.35 -0.03 2.58
CA THR A 74 -0.86 -1.35 3.03
C THR A 74 0.61 -1.63 2.68
N MET A 75 1.22 -0.84 1.80
CA MET A 75 2.65 -0.91 1.46
C MET A 75 3.57 -0.33 2.55
N THR A 76 3.06 0.53 3.44
CA THR A 76 3.86 1.27 4.43
C THR A 76 4.65 0.35 5.39
N PRO A 77 4.08 -0.76 5.91
CA PRO A 77 4.82 -1.71 6.73
C PRO A 77 5.94 -2.42 5.95
N ALA A 78 5.74 -2.73 4.67
CA ALA A 78 6.76 -3.36 3.83
C ALA A 78 7.96 -2.41 3.60
N LEU A 79 7.70 -1.13 3.32
CA LEU A 79 8.73 -0.09 3.15
C LEU A 79 9.57 0.10 4.40
N THR A 80 8.92 0.03 5.56
CA THR A 80 9.60 0.14 6.85
C THR A 80 10.45 -1.11 7.12
N PHE A 81 9.97 -2.29 6.75
CA PHE A 81 10.72 -3.54 6.88
C PHE A 81 11.97 -3.58 6.00
N ALA A 82 11.87 -3.14 4.74
CA ALA A 82 13.02 -3.02 3.85
C ALA A 82 14.06 -2.00 4.35
N ALA A 83 13.61 -0.87 4.89
CA ALA A 83 14.51 0.11 5.51
C ALA A 83 15.29 -0.49 6.70
N ASN A 84 14.62 -1.32 7.51
CA ASN A 84 15.25 -2.03 8.61
C ASN A 84 16.29 -3.07 8.15
N PHE A 85 16.11 -3.71 6.99
CA PHE A 85 17.15 -4.58 6.43
C PHE A 85 18.42 -3.82 6.04
N LYS A 86 18.25 -2.63 5.44
CA LYS A 86 19.39 -1.76 5.10
C LYS A 86 20.16 -1.35 6.37
N LEU A 87 19.45 -0.96 7.42
CA LEU A 87 20.03 -0.65 8.72
C LEU A 87 20.75 -1.86 9.35
N GLY A 88 20.15 -3.05 9.28
CA GLY A 88 20.77 -4.30 9.74
C GLY A 88 22.07 -4.64 8.99
N HIS A 89 22.10 -4.43 7.67
CA HIS A 89 23.31 -4.58 6.86
C HIS A 89 24.40 -3.59 7.27
N TYR A 90 24.06 -2.32 7.55
CA TYR A 90 25.03 -1.34 8.06
C TYR A 90 25.57 -1.68 9.44
N MET A 91 24.74 -2.26 10.31
CA MET A 91 25.13 -2.65 11.67
C MET A 91 25.92 -3.97 11.72
N LYS A 92 26.15 -4.64 10.58
CA LYS A 92 26.80 -5.97 10.50
C LYS A 92 26.12 -7.01 11.40
N ILE A 93 24.80 -6.89 11.57
CA ILE A 93 24.02 -7.87 12.32
C ILE A 93 23.92 -9.13 11.43
N PRO A 94 24.37 -10.30 11.89
CA PRO A 94 24.29 -11.52 11.10
C PRO A 94 22.82 -11.80 10.75
N PRO A 95 22.50 -12.11 9.49
CA PRO A 95 21.13 -12.29 9.04
C PRO A 95 20.50 -13.48 9.77
N ARG A 96 19.53 -13.21 10.64
CA ARG A 96 18.67 -14.24 11.21
C ARG A 96 17.46 -14.43 10.29
N LYS A 97 17.06 -15.69 10.07
CA LYS A 97 15.83 -16.00 9.34
C LYS A 97 14.67 -15.33 10.09
N MET A 98 14.06 -14.32 9.47
CA MET A 98 12.83 -13.73 9.94
C MET A 98 11.72 -14.61 9.38
N LEU A 99 11.19 -15.51 10.21
CA LEU A 99 9.96 -16.27 9.94
C LEU A 99 8.74 -15.37 10.19
#